data_AF-A0A9D1DPD5-F1
#
_entry.id   AF-A0A9D1DPD5-F1
#
_cell.length_a   1.000
_cell.length_b   1.000
_cell.length_c   1.000
_cell.angle_alpha   90.00
_cell.angle_beta   90.00
_cell.angle_gamma   90.00
#
_symmetry.space_group_name_H-M   'P 1'
#
loop_
_entity.id
_entity.type
_entity.pdbx_description
1 polymer ?
#
loop_
_entity_poly.entity_id
_entity_poly.type
_entity_poly.pdbx_seq_one_letter_code
_entity_poly.pdbx_strand_id
1 'polypeptide(L)'
;MKKYLLILLVVITAAVSGCSQVQNSPESSTASSSPSVSESSSPEASEPPSEVSESSAPVSSSESEPSSSEIADTPQTQTVTLYIGMDGNFTGYPVAFDGDISTLTPEFLIQSISDLTGWDLSLADEVTTGKGGMTVCFSSECALFTGPPDPQNEEFFVYDSYQLAQTILDSIQHTLQYNFVDPTLGDPSSLPIYYCMEDNQPLTLESLNITFPLDEPYPGWPKG
;
A
#
# COMPACT_ATOMS: atom_id res chain seq x y z
N MET A 1 3.05 0.58 -38.63
CA MET A 1 4.19 -0.01 -39.37
C MET A 1 5.46 0.20 -38.54
N LYS A 2 6.19 -0.87 -38.17
CA LYS A 2 7.38 -0.75 -37.32
C LYS A 2 8.60 -0.31 -38.16
N LYS A 3 9.36 0.68 -37.68
CA LYS A 3 10.68 1.06 -38.19
C LYS A 3 11.65 1.16 -37.02
N TYR A 4 12.32 0.05 -36.71
CA TYR A 4 13.42 0.05 -35.76
C TYR A 4 14.62 0.71 -36.43
N LEU A 5 15.11 1.84 -35.90
CA LEU A 5 16.40 2.41 -36.26
C LEU A 5 17.38 2.11 -35.12
N LEU A 6 18.28 1.17 -35.39
CA LEU A 6 19.29 0.69 -34.47
C LEU A 6 20.55 1.55 -34.64
N ILE A 7 20.87 2.38 -33.65
CA ILE A 7 22.17 3.07 -33.58
C ILE A 7 22.84 2.67 -32.27
N LEU A 8 23.95 1.98 -32.42
CA LEU A 8 24.76 1.39 -31.36
C LEU A 8 26.02 2.26 -31.23
N LEU A 9 26.26 2.84 -30.07
CA LEU A 9 27.54 3.49 -29.76
C LEU A 9 27.95 3.18 -28.32
N VAL A 10 28.92 2.28 -28.22
CA VAL A 10 29.57 1.86 -26.98
C VAL A 10 30.66 2.88 -26.65
N VAL A 11 30.67 3.37 -25.41
CA VAL A 11 31.86 4.01 -24.81
C VAL A 11 32.14 3.32 -23.48
N ILE A 12 33.29 2.67 -23.40
CA ILE A 12 33.80 2.00 -22.19
C ILE A 12 34.79 2.93 -21.52
N THR A 13 34.59 3.21 -20.23
CA THR A 13 35.64 3.73 -19.34
C THR A 13 35.55 3.02 -18.00
N ALA A 14 36.62 2.31 -17.62
CA ALA A 14 36.74 1.58 -16.36
C ALA A 14 37.79 2.21 -15.44
N ALA A 15 37.48 2.32 -14.15
CA ALA A 15 38.34 2.62 -12.98
C ALA A 15 37.41 2.64 -11.74
N VAL A 16 37.75 2.31 -10.47
CA VAL A 16 39.00 2.00 -9.74
C VAL A 16 38.72 0.89 -8.69
N SER A 17 39.77 0.28 -8.13
CA SER A 17 39.89 -0.38 -6.80
C SER A 17 39.00 0.20 -5.67
N GLY A 18 38.72 -0.46 -4.53
CA GLY A 18 39.30 -1.67 -3.91
C GLY A 18 39.26 -1.54 -2.36
N CYS A 19 39.83 -2.51 -1.63
CA CYS A 19 39.80 -2.69 -0.15
C CYS A 19 38.43 -3.18 0.39
N SER A 20 38.28 -4.32 1.09
CA SER A 20 39.01 -4.93 2.24
C SER A 20 38.59 -4.39 3.61
N GLN A 21 38.57 -5.32 4.60
CA GLN A 21 38.40 -5.11 6.04
C GLN A 21 36.97 -4.79 6.57
N VAL A 22 36.55 -5.20 7.79
CA VAL A 22 37.04 -6.26 8.71
C VAL A 22 36.03 -6.51 9.86
N GLN A 23 36.10 -7.69 10.49
CA GLN A 23 35.78 -8.02 11.90
C GLN A 23 34.35 -7.97 12.50
N ASN A 24 34.16 -9.01 13.33
CA ASN A 24 33.56 -9.07 14.67
C ASN A 24 32.07 -9.40 14.87
N SER A 25 31.89 -10.45 15.67
CA SER A 25 30.71 -10.92 16.40
C SER A 25 30.20 -9.89 17.44
N PRO A 26 29.02 -10.11 18.06
CA PRO A 26 28.91 -11.09 19.17
C PRO A 26 27.63 -11.97 19.03
N GLU A 27 27.48 -13.17 19.60
CA GLU A 27 27.32 -13.52 21.03
C GLU A 27 26.45 -12.53 21.85
N SER A 28 25.53 -12.92 22.74
CA SER A 28 24.76 -14.15 22.92
C SER A 28 23.62 -13.83 23.91
N SER A 29 22.57 -14.66 23.95
CA SER A 29 21.75 -14.90 25.16
C SER A 29 20.85 -13.77 25.72
N THR A 30 19.58 -13.76 25.31
CA THR A 30 18.45 -13.40 26.21
C THR A 30 17.30 -14.39 26.02
N ALA A 31 17.13 -15.31 26.97
CA ALA A 31 15.99 -16.24 27.01
C ALA A 31 15.66 -16.62 28.45
N SER A 32 14.62 -16.00 29.02
CA SER A 32 13.78 -16.57 30.10
C SER A 32 12.69 -15.57 30.51
N SER A 33 11.43 -15.84 30.16
CA SER A 33 10.24 -15.31 30.86
C SER A 33 8.98 -16.12 30.52
N SER A 34 8.59 -16.98 31.46
CA SER A 34 7.25 -17.54 31.62
C SER A 34 7.17 -18.13 33.03
N PRO A 35 6.07 -17.91 33.75
CA PRO A 35 5.05 -18.95 33.74
C PRO A 35 3.59 -18.44 33.66
N SER A 36 2.71 -19.38 33.31
CA SER A 36 1.26 -19.22 33.23
C SER A 36 0.59 -18.89 34.57
N VAL A 37 -0.56 -18.21 34.50
CA VAL A 37 -1.71 -18.51 35.35
C VAL A 37 -2.97 -18.61 34.49
N SER A 38 -3.76 -19.65 34.73
CA SER A 38 -5.09 -19.82 34.13
C SER A 38 -6.13 -19.32 35.12
N GLU A 39 -7.24 -18.74 34.65
CA GLU A 39 -8.48 -18.82 35.42
C GLU A 39 -9.70 -19.00 34.51
N SER A 40 -10.73 -19.61 35.08
CA SER A 40 -11.89 -20.18 34.39
C SER A 40 -13.14 -19.34 34.67
N SER A 41 -14.10 -19.34 33.75
CA SER A 41 -15.53 -19.37 34.10
C SER A 41 -16.42 -19.62 32.89
N SER A 42 -17.37 -20.53 33.06
CA SER A 42 -18.50 -20.77 32.15
C SER A 42 -19.71 -21.17 33.01
N PRO A 43 -20.92 -20.74 32.66
CA PRO A 43 -22.13 -21.47 33.05
C PRO A 43 -23.04 -21.81 31.87
N GLU A 44 -23.27 -23.12 31.74
CA GLU A 44 -24.48 -23.83 31.34
C GLU A 44 -25.81 -23.04 31.25
N ALA A 45 -26.65 -23.29 30.22
CA ALA A 45 -27.89 -24.08 30.38
C ALA A 45 -28.88 -24.10 29.17
N SER A 46 -29.51 -25.27 29.00
CA SER A 46 -30.87 -25.53 28.44
C SER A 46 -31.07 -25.87 26.94
N GLU A 47 -31.71 -27.03 26.73
CA GLU A 47 -32.20 -27.68 25.51
C GLU A 47 -33.50 -28.48 25.86
N PRO A 48 -34.28 -29.06 24.90
CA PRO A 48 -34.72 -28.58 23.58
C PRO A 48 -36.28 -28.40 23.60
N PRO A 49 -37.22 -29.31 23.22
CA PRO A 49 -37.34 -30.39 22.20
C PRO A 49 -38.50 -30.21 21.15
N SER A 50 -38.53 -31.09 20.13
CA SER A 50 -39.72 -31.52 19.32
C SER A 50 -40.43 -30.52 18.38
N GLU A 51 -41.03 -30.88 17.22
CA GLU A 51 -41.22 -32.20 16.55
C GLU A 51 -41.33 -32.12 15.00
N VAL A 52 -41.75 -33.20 14.34
CA VAL A 52 -41.47 -33.58 12.92
C VAL A 52 -42.60 -33.34 11.88
N SER A 53 -42.29 -33.69 10.61
CA SER A 53 -43.20 -34.08 9.51
C SER A 53 -44.00 -32.99 8.75
N GLU A 54 -44.33 -33.11 7.45
CA GLU A 54 -43.84 -33.94 6.32
C GLU A 54 -44.46 -33.43 4.97
N SER A 55 -43.83 -33.77 3.83
CA SER A 55 -44.48 -34.08 2.54
C SER A 55 -44.78 -33.00 1.45
N SER A 56 -44.44 -33.40 0.21
CA SER A 56 -45.09 -33.12 -1.09
C SER A 56 -44.86 -31.80 -1.86
N ALA A 57 -44.14 -31.94 -3.00
CA ALA A 57 -44.35 -31.21 -4.27
C ALA A 57 -45.33 -32.03 -5.17
N PRO A 58 -45.65 -31.69 -6.44
CA PRO A 58 -45.29 -30.51 -7.27
C PRO A 58 -46.48 -29.87 -8.07
N VAL A 59 -46.27 -28.67 -8.66
CA VAL A 59 -47.06 -28.10 -9.79
C VAL A 59 -46.24 -26.97 -10.46
N SER A 60 -45.62 -27.18 -11.62
CA SER A 60 -46.13 -26.92 -12.99
C SER A 60 -46.43 -25.47 -13.37
N SER A 61 -45.47 -24.89 -14.10
CA SER A 61 -45.65 -24.08 -15.33
C SER A 61 -46.55 -22.84 -15.32
N SER A 62 -45.95 -21.66 -15.42
CA SER A 62 -46.43 -20.59 -16.31
C SER A 62 -45.27 -19.70 -16.77
N GLU A 63 -45.09 -19.66 -18.08
CA GLU A 63 -44.25 -18.75 -18.85
C GLU A 63 -44.49 -17.28 -18.45
N SER A 64 -43.43 -16.49 -18.29
CA SER A 64 -43.48 -15.02 -18.32
C SER A 64 -42.06 -14.47 -18.48
N GLU A 65 -41.54 -14.49 -19.70
CA GLU A 65 -40.37 -13.66 -20.04
C GLU A 65 -40.78 -12.19 -20.10
N PRO A 66 -40.08 -11.28 -19.40
CA PRO A 66 -39.94 -9.91 -19.84
C PRO A 66 -38.70 -9.82 -20.75
N SER A 67 -38.87 -10.14 -22.03
CA SER A 67 -37.94 -9.65 -23.06
C SER A 67 -38.09 -8.13 -23.17
N SER A 68 -37.32 -7.39 -22.38
CA SER A 68 -37.00 -6.00 -22.66
C SER A 68 -35.55 -5.73 -22.31
N SER A 69 -34.73 -5.52 -23.33
CA SER A 69 -33.35 -5.08 -23.18
C SER A 69 -33.32 -3.63 -22.71
N GLU A 70 -33.50 -3.41 -21.41
CA GLU A 70 -32.96 -2.21 -20.78
C GLU A 70 -31.44 -2.35 -20.77
N ILE A 71 -30.77 -1.62 -21.66
CA ILE A 71 -29.36 -1.28 -21.47
C ILE A 71 -29.34 -0.35 -20.25
N ALA A 72 -29.28 -0.97 -19.07
CA ALA A 72 -28.90 -0.28 -17.86
C ALA A 72 -27.44 0.14 -18.06
N ASP A 73 -27.25 1.38 -18.52
CA ASP A 73 -25.98 2.10 -18.51
C ASP A 73 -25.61 2.37 -17.05
N THR A 74 -25.26 1.27 -16.38
CA THR A 74 -24.73 1.25 -15.03
C THR A 74 -23.29 1.74 -15.15
N PRO A 75 -22.90 2.81 -14.44
CA PRO A 75 -21.51 3.21 -14.42
C PRO A 75 -20.69 2.00 -13.96
N GLN A 76 -19.74 1.58 -14.78
CA GLN A 76 -18.87 0.45 -14.42
C GLN A 76 -17.82 0.94 -13.44
N THR A 77 -18.24 1.15 -12.19
CA THR A 77 -17.35 1.40 -11.05
C THR A 77 -16.33 0.28 -11.00
N GLN A 78 -15.07 0.65 -11.15
CA GLN A 78 -13.94 -0.26 -11.15
C GLN A 78 -13.42 -0.39 -9.71
N THR A 79 -12.49 -1.31 -9.47
CA THR A 79 -11.91 -1.50 -8.13
C THR A 79 -10.41 -1.52 -8.24
N VAL A 80 -9.78 -0.62 -7.49
CA VAL A 80 -8.32 -0.58 -7.26
C VAL A 80 -8.03 -1.13 -5.86
N THR A 81 -6.79 -1.54 -5.60
CA THR A 81 -6.40 -2.06 -4.28
C THR A 81 -5.35 -1.13 -3.67
N LEU A 82 -5.67 -0.54 -2.51
CA LEU A 82 -4.66 0.11 -1.67
C LEU A 82 -3.95 -0.94 -0.84
N TYR A 83 -2.67 -0.74 -0.56
CA TYR A 83 -1.87 -1.65 0.23
C TYR A 83 -1.32 -0.91 1.44
N ILE A 84 -1.86 -1.20 2.62
CA ILE A 84 -1.44 -0.57 3.89
C ILE A 84 -0.55 -1.53 4.66
N GLY A 85 0.61 -1.07 5.08
CA GLY A 85 1.57 -1.86 5.84
C GLY A 85 3.02 -1.39 5.70
N MET A 86 3.95 -2.24 6.15
CA MET A 86 5.39 -1.95 6.12
C MET A 86 6.25 -3.22 6.14
N ASP A 87 7.55 -3.08 5.83
CA ASP A 87 8.53 -4.18 5.92
C ASP A 87 8.13 -5.42 5.09
N GLY A 88 7.41 -5.21 3.98
CA GLY A 88 6.90 -6.28 3.11
C GLY A 88 5.60 -6.93 3.57
N ASN A 89 5.01 -6.51 4.69
CA ASN A 89 3.74 -7.03 5.21
C ASN A 89 2.64 -6.01 4.91
N PHE A 90 1.80 -6.30 3.91
CA PHE A 90 0.74 -5.40 3.45
C PHE A 90 -0.63 -6.07 3.48
N THR A 91 -1.64 -5.33 3.92
CA THR A 91 -3.06 -5.68 3.81
C THR A 91 -3.67 -4.91 2.63
N GLY A 92 -4.40 -5.62 1.77
CA GLY A 92 -5.05 -5.06 0.59
C GLY A 92 -6.48 -4.59 0.90
N TYR A 93 -6.78 -3.33 0.57
CA TYR A 93 -8.07 -2.68 0.76
C TYR A 93 -8.68 -2.29 -0.60
N PRO A 94 -9.80 -2.90 -1.01
CA PRO A 94 -10.46 -2.56 -2.27
C PRO A 94 -11.14 -1.18 -2.16
N VAL A 95 -10.86 -0.31 -3.12
CA VAL A 95 -11.49 1.01 -3.24
C VAL A 95 -12.20 1.13 -4.58
N ALA A 96 -13.43 1.65 -4.54
CA ALA A 96 -14.22 1.94 -5.72
C ALA A 96 -13.62 3.12 -6.49
N PHE A 97 -13.49 2.98 -7.81
CA PHE A 97 -13.07 4.04 -8.71
C PHE A 97 -14.11 4.22 -9.82
N ASP A 98 -14.79 5.36 -9.83
CA ASP A 98 -15.88 5.67 -10.78
C ASP A 98 -15.38 6.18 -12.15
N GLY A 99 -14.09 5.99 -12.44
CA GLY A 99 -13.46 6.30 -13.72
C GLY A 99 -13.02 5.06 -14.50
N ASP A 100 -12.48 5.27 -15.69
CA ASP A 100 -11.79 4.23 -16.46
C ASP A 100 -10.37 4.05 -15.91
N ILE A 101 -9.89 2.82 -15.66
CA ILE A 101 -8.55 2.55 -15.08
C ILE A 101 -7.41 3.25 -15.83
N SER A 102 -7.55 3.52 -17.13
CA SER A 102 -6.56 4.27 -17.92
C SER A 102 -6.43 5.76 -17.53
N THR A 103 -7.36 6.26 -16.71
CA THR A 103 -7.39 7.59 -16.10
C THR A 103 -7.09 7.59 -14.60
N LEU A 104 -6.75 6.43 -14.02
CA LEU A 104 -6.31 6.33 -12.64
C LEU A 104 -5.05 7.18 -12.42
N THR A 105 -5.05 8.04 -11.40
CA THR A 105 -3.90 8.89 -11.07
C THR A 105 -3.26 8.49 -9.74
N PRO A 106 -1.94 8.74 -9.54
CA PRO A 106 -1.29 8.51 -8.26
C PRO A 106 -1.94 9.26 -7.10
N GLU A 107 -2.40 10.50 -7.34
CA GLU A 107 -3.07 11.36 -6.35
C GLU A 107 -4.37 10.73 -5.85
N PHE A 108 -5.16 10.10 -6.74
CA PHE A 108 -6.37 9.38 -6.30
C PHE A 108 -6.03 8.25 -5.33
N LEU A 109 -4.97 7.49 -5.58
CA LEU A 109 -4.55 6.40 -4.70
C LEU A 109 -4.02 6.94 -3.35
N ILE A 110 -3.20 8.00 -3.37
CA ILE A 110 -2.67 8.63 -2.15
C ILE A 110 -3.80 9.26 -1.32
N GLN A 111 -4.73 9.97 -1.95
CA GLN A 111 -5.92 10.51 -1.29
C GLN A 111 -6.80 9.38 -0.72
N SER A 112 -6.97 8.27 -1.45
CA SER A 112 -7.74 7.13 -0.95
C SER A 112 -7.06 6.46 0.27
N ILE A 113 -5.72 6.48 0.36
CA ILE A 113 -5.01 6.07 1.59
C ILE A 113 -5.29 7.06 2.72
N SER A 114 -5.28 8.36 2.45
CA SER A 114 -5.63 9.40 3.44
C SER A 114 -7.05 9.22 3.98
N ASP A 115 -8.03 9.03 3.09
CA ASP A 115 -9.44 8.83 3.43
C ASP A 115 -9.67 7.52 4.22
N LEU A 116 -8.94 6.45 3.89
CA LEU A 116 -9.00 5.15 4.57
C LEU A 116 -8.38 5.20 5.98
N THR A 117 -7.18 5.77 6.10
CA THR A 117 -6.38 5.75 7.33
C THR A 117 -6.70 6.88 8.30
N GLY A 118 -7.19 8.02 7.79
CA GLY A 118 -7.33 9.28 8.50
C GLY A 118 -6.03 10.09 8.60
N TRP A 119 -4.91 9.61 8.07
CA TRP A 119 -3.65 10.38 8.05
C TRP A 119 -3.72 11.49 6.99
N ASP A 120 -3.23 12.68 7.32
CA ASP A 120 -3.04 13.74 6.32
C ASP A 120 -1.91 13.34 5.37
N LEU A 121 -2.22 13.14 4.08
CA LEU A 121 -1.23 12.84 3.04
C LEU A 121 -1.15 13.97 2.00
N SER A 122 -1.37 15.21 2.44
CA SER A 122 -1.30 16.40 1.58
C SER A 122 0.01 16.48 0.82
N LEU A 123 -0.11 16.71 -0.49
CA LEU A 123 1.02 16.84 -1.40
C LEU A 123 1.35 18.33 -1.62
N ALA A 124 2.63 18.62 -1.85
CA ALA A 124 3.11 19.94 -2.22
C ALA A 124 2.76 20.29 -3.68
N ASP A 125 2.82 19.28 -4.57
CA ASP A 125 2.64 19.37 -6.02
C ASP A 125 1.98 18.09 -6.55
N GLU A 126 1.55 18.09 -7.81
CA GLU A 126 1.10 16.87 -8.53
C GLU A 126 2.23 15.82 -8.60
N VAL A 127 1.87 14.52 -8.60
CA VAL A 127 2.85 13.43 -8.64
C VAL A 127 3.47 13.35 -10.03
N THR A 128 4.74 13.76 -10.14
CA THR A 128 5.41 13.83 -11.43
C THR A 128 5.87 12.46 -11.91
N THR A 129 5.58 12.13 -13.17
CA THR A 129 6.11 10.95 -13.86
C THR A 129 7.41 11.34 -14.59
N GLY A 130 8.54 10.86 -14.08
CA GLY A 130 9.87 11.33 -14.49
C GLY A 130 10.98 10.37 -14.09
N LYS A 131 12.15 10.47 -14.72
CA LYS A 131 13.31 9.56 -14.52
C LYS A 131 13.03 8.06 -14.78
N GLY A 132 11.84 7.70 -15.29
CA GLY A 132 11.37 6.31 -15.39
C GLY A 132 10.53 5.83 -14.20
N GLY A 133 10.15 6.72 -13.29
CA GLY A 133 9.36 6.44 -12.09
C GLY A 133 8.37 7.54 -11.74
N MET A 134 7.92 7.55 -10.49
CA MET A 134 7.00 8.54 -9.91
C MET A 134 7.66 9.30 -8.76
N THR A 135 7.44 10.61 -8.66
CA THR A 135 7.97 11.45 -7.57
C THR A 135 6.84 12.09 -6.81
N VAL A 136 6.75 11.80 -5.51
CA VAL A 136 5.70 12.29 -4.59
C VAL A 136 6.33 13.29 -3.62
N CYS A 137 5.93 14.57 -3.71
CA CYS A 137 6.38 15.59 -2.77
C CYS A 137 5.28 15.88 -1.74
N PHE A 138 5.60 15.76 -0.45
CA PHE A 138 4.67 16.03 0.65
C PHE A 138 4.70 17.51 1.06
N SER A 139 3.54 18.08 1.41
CA SER A 139 3.47 19.41 2.01
C SER A 139 3.79 19.38 3.50
N SER A 140 4.00 20.56 4.11
CA SER A 140 4.24 20.70 5.56
C SER A 140 3.12 20.12 6.45
N GLU A 141 1.90 19.99 5.92
CA GLU A 141 0.73 19.53 6.67
C GLU A 141 0.65 18.00 6.78
N CYS A 142 1.38 17.27 5.93
CA CYS A 142 1.36 15.81 5.91
C CYS A 142 1.78 15.21 7.26
N ALA A 143 1.13 14.09 7.63
CA ALA A 143 1.34 13.32 8.85
C ALA A 143 2.80 12.87 9.09
N LEU A 144 3.64 12.86 8.05
CA LEU A 144 5.10 12.69 8.17
C LEU A 144 5.75 13.77 9.06
N PHE A 145 5.17 14.98 9.09
CA PHE A 145 5.65 16.14 9.84
C PHE A 145 4.71 16.51 10.98
N THR A 146 3.39 16.37 10.80
CA THR A 146 2.35 16.76 11.77
C THR A 146 1.95 15.64 12.73
N GLY A 147 2.25 14.38 12.40
CA GLY A 147 1.81 13.20 13.15
C GLY A 147 0.44 12.67 12.71
N PRO A 148 -0.08 11.60 13.35
CA PRO A 148 -1.38 11.06 13.03
C PRO A 148 -2.49 11.89 13.71
N PRO A 149 -3.76 11.80 13.26
CA PRO A 149 -4.86 12.52 13.92
C PRO A 149 -5.10 12.04 15.35
N ASP A 150 -5.69 12.89 16.19
CA ASP A 150 -6.18 12.54 17.53
C ASP A 150 -7.71 12.76 17.61
N PRO A 151 -8.54 11.71 17.79
CA PRO A 151 -8.16 10.30 17.89
C PRO A 151 -7.73 9.67 16.56
N GLN A 152 -6.85 8.66 16.63
CA GLN A 152 -6.49 7.81 15.50
C GLN A 152 -7.62 6.84 15.11
N ASN A 153 -7.63 6.38 13.86
CA ASN A 153 -8.40 5.20 13.46
C ASN A 153 -7.82 3.94 14.15
N GLU A 154 -8.67 3.15 14.81
CA GLU A 154 -8.24 1.96 15.57
C GLU A 154 -7.59 0.88 14.68
N GLU A 155 -7.98 0.76 13.40
CA GLU A 155 -7.41 -0.23 12.47
C GLU A 155 -6.00 0.16 12.00
N PHE A 156 -5.74 1.47 11.87
CA PHE A 156 -4.48 2.04 11.37
C PHE A 156 -3.67 2.71 12.49
N PHE A 157 -3.87 2.27 13.73
CA PHE A 157 -3.20 2.86 14.89
C PHE A 157 -1.70 2.63 14.85
N VAL A 158 -0.92 3.70 14.98
CA VAL A 158 0.54 3.67 15.10
C VAL A 158 1.00 4.25 16.43
N TYR A 159 2.05 3.65 17.00
CA TYR A 159 2.56 3.96 18.34
C TYR A 159 3.50 5.16 18.40
N ASP A 160 4.25 5.42 17.32
CA ASP A 160 5.25 6.49 17.25
C ASP A 160 5.45 6.99 15.80
N SER A 161 6.25 8.06 15.67
CA SER A 161 6.55 8.70 14.39
C SER A 161 7.43 7.86 13.46
N TYR A 162 8.22 6.93 13.98
CA TYR A 162 9.04 6.02 13.17
C TYR A 162 8.12 5.02 12.46
N GLN A 163 7.22 4.38 13.21
CA GLN A 163 6.22 3.48 12.66
C GLN A 163 5.30 4.22 11.67
N LEU A 164 4.81 5.41 12.02
CA LEU A 164 3.96 6.22 11.13
C LEU A 164 4.65 6.49 9.80
N ALA A 165 5.86 7.05 9.84
CA ALA A 165 6.57 7.43 8.63
C ALA A 165 6.95 6.23 7.77
N GLN A 166 7.41 5.14 8.39
CA GLN A 166 7.66 3.89 7.69
C GLN A 166 6.39 3.36 7.01
N THR A 167 5.25 3.33 7.73
CA THR A 167 3.98 2.83 7.18
C THR A 167 3.52 3.67 5.99
N ILE A 168 3.56 5.00 6.11
CA ILE A 168 3.14 5.92 5.03
C ILE A 168 3.99 5.68 3.77
N LEU A 169 5.32 5.69 3.88
CA LEU A 169 6.21 5.59 2.72
C LEU A 169 6.17 4.19 2.08
N ASP A 170 6.15 3.12 2.87
CA ASP A 170 6.03 1.75 2.38
C ASP A 170 4.65 1.51 1.70
N SER A 171 3.56 2.00 2.30
CA SER A 171 2.19 1.85 1.77
C SER A 171 1.99 2.60 0.45
N ILE A 172 2.46 3.85 0.35
CA ILE A 172 2.39 4.63 -0.89
C ILE A 172 3.24 3.95 -1.97
N GLN A 173 4.47 3.51 -1.65
CA GLN A 173 5.34 2.83 -2.62
C GLN A 173 4.65 1.58 -3.18
N HIS A 174 4.18 0.69 -2.30
CA HIS A 174 3.59 -0.58 -2.71
C HIS A 174 2.29 -0.37 -3.48
N THR A 175 1.45 0.57 -3.04
CA THR A 175 0.19 0.92 -3.72
C THR A 175 0.44 1.44 -5.14
N LEU A 176 1.37 2.37 -5.33
CA LEU A 176 1.68 2.89 -6.67
C LEU A 176 2.29 1.80 -7.56
N GLN A 177 3.21 0.98 -7.03
CA GLN A 177 3.82 -0.12 -7.77
C GLN A 177 2.80 -1.13 -8.29
N TYR A 178 1.88 -1.61 -7.44
CA TYR A 178 0.93 -2.66 -7.81
C TYR A 178 -0.28 -2.18 -8.64
N ASN A 179 -0.60 -0.88 -8.64
CA ASN A 179 -1.69 -0.34 -9.48
C ASN A 179 -1.20 0.18 -10.85
N PHE A 180 0.08 0.55 -10.98
CA PHE A 180 0.66 1.04 -12.25
C PHE A 180 1.56 0.03 -12.98
N VAL A 181 1.89 -1.10 -12.37
CA VAL A 181 2.58 -2.23 -13.03
C VAL A 181 1.79 -3.50 -12.81
N ASP A 182 1.29 -4.09 -13.90
CA ASP A 182 0.64 -5.40 -13.88
C ASP A 182 1.67 -6.49 -13.49
N PRO A 183 1.51 -7.19 -12.36
CA PRO A 183 2.45 -8.21 -11.87
C PRO A 183 2.55 -9.45 -12.78
N THR A 184 1.65 -9.59 -13.76
CA THR A 184 1.71 -10.65 -14.79
C THR A 184 2.52 -10.23 -16.03
N LEU A 185 2.79 -8.93 -16.20
CA LEU A 185 3.52 -8.35 -17.34
C LEU A 185 4.90 -7.78 -16.95
N GLY A 186 5.11 -7.45 -15.68
CA GLY A 186 6.37 -6.95 -15.14
C GLY A 186 6.47 -7.13 -13.63
N ASP A 187 7.64 -6.82 -13.06
CA ASP A 187 7.84 -6.77 -11.61
C ASP A 187 7.34 -5.41 -11.09
N PRO A 188 6.37 -5.34 -10.15
CA PRO A 188 5.92 -4.07 -9.58
C PRO A 188 7.04 -3.23 -8.98
N SER A 189 8.05 -3.86 -8.37
CA SER A 189 9.22 -3.17 -7.82
C SER A 189 10.15 -2.57 -8.88
N SER A 190 9.88 -2.80 -10.18
CA SER A 190 10.57 -2.11 -11.28
C SER A 190 10.13 -0.67 -11.50
N LEU A 191 9.00 -0.22 -10.93
CA LEU A 191 8.59 1.19 -10.93
C LEU A 191 9.29 1.91 -9.76
N PRO A 192 10.26 2.81 -10.02
CA PRO A 192 10.94 3.54 -8.95
C PRO A 192 10.03 4.63 -8.39
N ILE A 193 9.95 4.73 -7.08
CA ILE A 193 9.20 5.77 -6.36
C ILE A 193 10.21 6.67 -5.65
N TYR A 194 10.09 7.99 -5.82
CA TYR A 194 10.94 9.01 -5.19
C TYR A 194 10.10 9.86 -4.24
N TYR A 195 10.69 10.30 -3.13
CA TYR A 195 10.03 11.17 -2.15
C TYR A 195 10.76 12.50 -1.97
N CYS A 196 9.97 13.55 -1.76
CA CYS A 196 10.44 14.92 -1.58
C CYS A 196 9.55 15.69 -0.59
N MET A 197 10.01 16.89 -0.23
CA MET A 197 9.21 17.93 0.41
C MET A 197 8.88 19.02 -0.62
N GLU A 198 8.21 20.08 -0.17
CA GLU A 198 8.05 21.36 -0.88
C GLU A 198 9.37 21.88 -1.50
N ASP A 199 9.25 22.71 -2.53
CA ASP A 199 10.37 23.23 -3.33
C ASP A 199 11.32 22.13 -3.85
N ASN A 200 10.77 20.93 -4.08
CA ASN A 200 11.45 19.77 -4.65
C ASN A 200 12.70 19.34 -3.82
N GLN A 201 12.67 19.55 -2.50
CA GLN A 201 13.77 19.22 -1.59
C GLN A 201 13.80 17.72 -1.20
N PRO A 202 14.96 17.16 -0.78
CA PRO A 202 15.05 15.80 -0.23
C PRO A 202 14.12 15.60 0.97
N LEU A 203 13.37 14.49 1.01
CA LEU A 203 12.48 14.18 2.14
C LEU A 203 13.31 14.03 3.42
N THR A 204 13.14 14.96 4.36
CA THR A 204 13.89 14.99 5.63
C THR A 204 12.94 14.90 6.82
N LEU A 205 13.08 13.84 7.60
CA LEU A 205 12.31 13.57 8.80
C LEU A 205 13.20 13.90 10.01
N GLU A 206 13.27 15.19 10.37
CA GLU A 206 14.22 15.70 11.37
C GLU A 206 14.09 15.00 12.74
N SER A 207 12.87 14.72 13.17
CA SER A 207 12.57 14.04 14.44
C SER A 207 13.11 12.60 14.50
N LEU A 208 13.36 11.99 13.35
CA LEU A 208 13.93 10.64 13.20
C LEU A 208 15.41 10.66 12.79
N ASN A 209 15.96 11.83 12.45
CA ASN A 209 17.29 11.98 11.85
C ASN A 209 17.46 11.11 10.57
N ILE A 210 16.43 11.11 9.71
CA ILE A 210 16.42 10.38 8.43
C ILE A 210 16.25 11.38 7.28
N THR A 211 17.02 11.19 6.20
CA THR A 211 16.87 11.94 4.94
C THR A 211 16.91 10.97 3.76
N PHE A 212 15.93 11.05 2.87
CA PHE A 212 15.93 10.35 1.58
C PHE A 212 16.33 11.31 0.45
N PRO A 213 17.35 10.98 -0.35
CA PRO A 213 17.80 11.82 -1.46
C PRO A 213 16.76 11.86 -2.59
N LEU A 214 16.72 12.99 -3.31
CA LEU A 214 15.79 13.21 -4.42
C LEU A 214 16.17 12.42 -5.68
N ASP A 215 17.46 12.13 -5.88
CA ASP A 215 18.02 11.52 -7.08
C ASP A 215 18.08 9.98 -7.05
N GLU A 216 17.86 9.37 -5.88
CA GLU A 216 17.74 7.91 -5.72
C GLU A 216 16.29 7.52 -5.37
N PRO A 217 15.75 6.41 -5.90
CA PRO A 217 14.42 5.96 -5.51
C PRO A 217 14.42 5.45 -4.05
N TYR A 218 13.29 5.58 -3.38
CA TYR A 218 13.08 5.11 -2.00
C TYR A 218 13.47 3.63 -1.89
N PRO A 219 14.53 3.29 -1.13
CA PRO A 219 15.08 1.93 -1.09
C PRO A 219 14.33 0.99 -0.14
N GLY A 220 13.16 1.42 0.35
CA GLY A 220 12.55 0.91 1.58
C GLY A 220 13.14 1.61 2.81
N TRP A 221 12.53 1.35 3.97
CA TRP A 221 12.91 2.03 5.20
C TRP A 221 14.28 1.59 5.74
N PRO A 222 15.12 2.51 6.26
CA PRO A 222 16.42 2.17 6.84
C PRO A 222 16.27 1.26 8.06
N LYS A 223 17.03 0.15 8.10
CA LYS A 223 17.09 -0.73 9.27
C LYS A 223 18.15 -0.21 10.24
N GLY A 224 17.77 -0.02 11.50
CA GLY A 224 18.65 0.38 12.61
C GLY A 224 19.57 -0.71 13.12
#